data_AF-A0A438GUJ4-F1
#
_entry.id   AF-A0A438GUJ4-F1
#
_cell.length_a   1.000
_cell.length_b   1.000
_cell.length_c   1.000
_cell.angle_alpha   90.00
_cell.angle_beta   90.00
_cell.angle_gamma   90.00
#
_symmetry.space_group_name_H-M   'P 1'
#
loop_
_entity.id
_entity.type
_entity.pdbx_description
1 polymer ?
#
loop_
_entity_poly.entity_id
_entity_poly.type
_entity_poly.pdbx_seq_one_letter_code
_entity_poly.pdbx_strand_id
1 'polypeptide(L)'
;MQLPPHEPAVVRRAVNHFLQKNEGDVMVIDVRCVPPDFMLDIKLESERRYFYRLLSGPEPLSSFEKDRAWHVPEDLDLLAMQKACRVLVGCHDFSSFRAAGCQAKSPIRTLDELCVSEVLPTPYFPSITERAQNNFTEENPLACSNNAEVPDSPSTANHDRLDGFNGAGQGFGVRRRHRCFVVTARARSFLYHQMANPLAIFGDVHGKVCLWPTIEFSQVRLLVGVIKCVGTGDLTVSDVERILNAKTVTAASPMAPACGLYLGNVNYDLP
;
A
#
# COMPACT_ATOMS: atom_id res chain seq x y z
N MET A 1 17.17 25.31 35.03
CA MET A 1 18.21 24.39 34.52
C MET A 1 17.50 23.37 33.64
N GLN A 2 17.68 23.43 32.34
CA GLN A 2 17.09 22.46 31.41
C GLN A 2 17.98 21.21 31.46
N LEU A 3 17.41 20.07 31.81
CA LEU A 3 18.16 18.80 31.81
C LEU A 3 18.63 18.51 30.37
N PRO A 4 19.82 17.93 30.19
CA PRO A 4 20.27 17.52 28.87
C PRO A 4 19.27 16.51 28.27
N PRO A 5 19.02 16.56 26.96
CA PRO A 5 18.12 15.61 26.30
C PRO A 5 18.64 14.19 26.51
N HIS A 6 17.72 13.26 26.80
CA HIS A 6 18.06 11.85 26.92
C HIS A 6 18.43 11.26 25.56
N GLU A 7 19.34 10.29 25.57
CA GLU A 7 19.67 9.48 24.40
C GLU A 7 18.41 8.89 23.74
N PRO A 8 18.25 8.98 22.41
CA PRO A 8 17.03 8.51 21.71
C PRO A 8 16.64 7.08 22.03
N ALA A 9 17.63 6.19 22.20
CA ALA A 9 17.40 4.79 22.58
C ALA A 9 16.76 4.65 23.98
N VAL A 10 17.12 5.53 24.92
CA VAL A 10 16.52 5.57 26.27
C VAL A 10 15.08 6.03 26.19
N VAL A 11 14.81 7.11 25.44
CA VAL A 11 13.45 7.62 25.21
C VAL A 11 12.57 6.54 24.59
N ARG A 12 13.03 5.88 23.52
CA ARG A 12 12.29 4.79 22.85
C ARG A 12 11.91 3.68 23.82
N ARG A 13 12.87 3.18 24.62
CA ARG A 13 12.62 2.11 25.60
C ARG A 13 11.63 2.55 26.68
N ALA A 14 11.81 3.75 27.23
CA ALA A 14 10.95 4.27 28.28
C ALA A 14 9.50 4.45 27.79
N VAL A 15 9.31 5.06 26.62
CA VAL A 15 7.97 5.26 26.05
C VAL A 15 7.30 3.92 25.73
N ASN A 16 8.02 2.99 25.09
CA ASN A 16 7.47 1.65 24.80
C ASN A 16 7.09 0.88 26.06
N HIS A 17 7.84 1.02 27.15
CA HIS A 17 7.48 0.41 28.44
C HIS A 17 6.10 0.90 28.92
N PHE A 18 5.83 2.22 28.84
CA PHE A 18 4.55 2.77 29.25
C PHE A 18 3.40 2.41 28.28
N LEU A 19 3.66 2.39 26.97
CA LEU A 19 2.66 1.98 25.97
C LEU A 19 2.23 0.52 26.16
N GLN A 20 3.18 -0.39 26.43
CA GLN A 20 2.89 -1.80 26.68
C GLN A 20 2.11 -2.02 27.98
N LYS A 21 2.41 -1.26 29.03
CA LYS A 21 1.72 -1.37 30.32
C LYS A 21 0.24 -1.00 30.24
N ASN A 22 -0.13 -0.14 29.29
CA ASN A 22 -1.49 0.33 29.10
C ASN A 22 -2.26 -0.50 28.03
N GLU A 23 -1.83 -1.73 27.76
CA GLU A 23 -2.42 -2.62 26.73
C GLU A 23 -2.51 -1.97 25.34
N GLY A 24 -1.56 -1.09 25.01
CA GLY A 24 -1.54 -0.40 23.73
C GLY A 24 -1.00 -1.27 22.60
N ASP A 25 -1.69 -1.30 21.47
CA ASP A 25 -1.23 -1.89 20.19
C ASP A 25 -0.24 -0.98 19.43
N VAL A 26 0.39 -0.04 20.12
CA VAL A 26 1.25 1.00 19.54
C VAL A 26 2.67 0.86 20.07
N MET A 27 3.65 0.98 19.18
CA MET A 27 5.06 0.94 19.51
C MET A 27 5.82 2.06 18.78
N VAL A 28 6.70 2.73 19.51
CA VAL A 28 7.69 3.64 18.95
C VAL A 28 8.82 2.83 18.33
N ILE A 29 8.98 2.96 17.02
CA ILE A 29 10.00 2.22 16.25
C ILE A 29 11.34 2.95 16.18
N ASP A 30 11.33 4.29 16.06
CA ASP A 30 12.50 5.15 15.92
C ASP A 30 12.30 6.47 16.72
N VAL A 31 13.40 7.05 17.19
CA VAL A 31 13.43 8.35 17.88
C VAL A 31 14.65 9.11 17.37
N ARG A 32 14.46 10.38 16.99
CA ARG A 32 15.54 11.25 16.53
C ARG A 32 15.51 12.58 17.26
N CYS A 33 16.69 13.11 17.54
CA CYS A 33 16.84 14.50 17.97
C CYS A 33 16.58 15.41 16.77
N VAL A 34 15.78 16.46 16.99
CA VAL A 34 15.45 17.46 15.98
C VAL A 34 15.79 18.86 16.53
N PRO A 35 16.02 19.84 15.65
CA PRO A 35 16.19 21.24 16.06
C PRO A 35 15.01 21.75 16.92
N PRO A 36 15.22 22.69 17.87
CA PRO A 36 14.14 23.19 18.74
C PRO A 36 13.00 23.89 17.99
N ASP A 37 13.28 24.39 16.79
CA ASP A 37 12.34 25.03 15.86
C ASP A 37 11.71 24.03 14.87
N PHE A 38 12.04 22.74 14.97
CA PHE A 38 11.39 21.71 14.18
C PHE A 38 9.92 21.62 14.57
N MET A 39 9.07 22.07 13.65
CA MET A 39 7.64 21.82 13.70
C MET A 39 7.31 20.67 12.76
N LEU A 40 6.61 19.65 13.27
CA LEU A 40 6.02 18.62 12.43
C LEU A 40 4.83 19.23 11.70
N ASP A 41 5.11 20.08 10.71
CA ASP A 41 4.06 20.68 9.91
C ASP A 41 3.61 19.63 8.90
N ILE A 42 2.36 19.19 9.04
CA ILE A 42 1.68 18.26 8.10
C ILE A 42 1.67 18.84 6.67
N LYS A 43 2.05 20.12 6.52
CA LYS A 43 2.21 20.86 5.27
C LYS A 43 3.55 20.66 4.56
N LEU A 44 4.60 20.16 5.21
CA LEU A 44 5.88 19.88 4.54
C LEU A 44 5.68 18.95 3.34
N GLU A 45 6.54 19.06 2.32
CA GLU A 45 6.55 18.12 1.20
C GLU A 45 6.74 16.72 1.76
N SER A 46 5.65 15.96 1.73
CA SER A 46 5.56 14.66 2.36
C SER A 46 5.09 13.66 1.33
N GLU A 47 5.93 12.68 1.07
CA GLU A 47 5.54 11.53 0.28
C GLU A 47 4.84 10.54 1.19
N ARG A 48 3.57 10.23 0.89
CA ARG A 48 2.86 9.14 1.57
C ARG A 48 2.81 7.93 0.66
N ARG A 49 3.18 6.78 1.21
CA ARG A 49 3.03 5.48 0.57
C ARG A 49 2.06 4.64 1.36
N TYR A 50 0.99 4.19 0.72
CA TYR A 50 0.00 3.28 1.27
C TYR A 50 0.16 1.91 0.63
N PHE A 51 -0.08 0.87 1.42
CA PHE A 51 -0.21 -0.49 0.95
C PHE A 51 -1.61 -1.00 1.27
N TYR A 52 -2.20 -1.76 0.35
CA TYR A 52 -3.45 -2.44 0.58
C TYR A 52 -3.31 -3.93 0.31
N ARG A 53 -3.60 -4.78 1.29
CA ARG A 53 -3.48 -6.24 1.19
C ARG A 53 -4.82 -6.88 0.86
N LEU A 54 -4.86 -7.68 -0.21
CA LEU A 54 -5.99 -8.52 -0.61
C LEU A 54 -5.59 -10.00 -0.57
N LEU A 55 -6.51 -10.85 -0.13
CA LEU A 55 -6.37 -12.30 -0.16
C LEU A 55 -7.48 -12.89 -1.00
N SER A 56 -7.12 -13.52 -2.11
CA SER A 56 -8.06 -14.13 -3.06
C SER A 56 -8.12 -15.64 -2.87
N GLY A 57 -9.33 -16.19 -2.78
CA GLY A 57 -9.56 -17.62 -2.76
C GLY A 57 -10.82 -18.04 -2.00
N PRO A 58 -11.41 -19.20 -2.36
CA PRO A 58 -12.73 -19.61 -1.91
C PRO A 58 -12.78 -20.06 -0.43
N GLU A 59 -11.63 -20.43 0.13
CA GLU A 59 -11.55 -20.91 1.51
C GLU A 59 -11.72 -19.75 2.50
N PRO A 60 -12.23 -20.00 3.72
CA PRO A 60 -12.22 -19.01 4.79
C PRO A 60 -10.81 -18.56 5.16
N LEU A 61 -10.65 -17.29 5.54
CA LEU A 61 -9.36 -16.79 6.04
C LEU A 61 -8.95 -17.47 7.35
N SER A 62 -7.64 -17.62 7.52
CA SER A 62 -7.03 -17.96 8.81
C SER A 62 -7.33 -16.88 9.87
N SER A 63 -7.41 -17.28 11.15
CA SER A 63 -7.53 -16.32 12.27
C SER A 63 -6.41 -15.29 12.30
N PHE A 64 -5.24 -15.62 11.75
CA PHE A 64 -4.14 -14.68 11.63
C PHE A 64 -4.38 -13.61 10.56
N GLU A 65 -5.24 -13.83 9.57
CA GLU A 65 -5.37 -12.94 8.41
C GLU A 65 -6.65 -12.10 8.43
N LYS A 66 -7.66 -12.53 9.20
CA LYS A 66 -9.01 -11.96 9.24
C LYS A 66 -9.04 -10.43 9.39
N ASP A 67 -8.17 -9.88 10.23
CA ASP A 67 -8.12 -8.44 10.52
C ASP A 67 -6.90 -7.74 9.87
N ARG A 68 -6.22 -8.41 8.92
CA ARG A 68 -4.98 -7.93 8.29
C ARG A 68 -5.01 -7.88 6.76
N ALA A 69 -6.13 -8.25 6.14
CA ALA A 69 -6.31 -8.20 4.70
C ALA A 69 -7.79 -8.19 4.34
N TRP A 70 -8.11 -7.68 3.16
CA TRP A 70 -9.43 -7.88 2.58
C TRP A 70 -9.52 -9.28 1.96
N HIS A 71 -10.42 -10.12 2.48
CA HIS A 71 -10.78 -11.38 1.84
C HIS A 71 -11.66 -11.14 0.60
N VAL A 72 -11.25 -11.72 -0.51
CA VAL A 72 -11.98 -11.77 -1.77
C VAL A 72 -12.17 -13.24 -2.14
N PRO A 73 -13.36 -13.83 -1.97
CA PRO A 73 -13.60 -15.24 -2.31
C PRO A 73 -13.33 -15.58 -3.79
N GLU A 74 -13.52 -14.60 -4.67
CA GLU A 74 -13.36 -14.71 -6.11
C GLU A 74 -11.88 -14.70 -6.53
N ASP A 75 -11.60 -15.32 -7.68
CA ASP A 75 -10.30 -15.21 -8.34
C ASP A 75 -10.09 -13.80 -8.90
N LEU A 76 -8.85 -13.31 -8.82
CA LEU A 76 -8.46 -12.00 -9.31
C LEU A 76 -7.53 -12.10 -10.53
N ASP A 77 -7.90 -11.41 -11.61
CA ASP A 77 -7.06 -11.17 -12.78
C ASP A 77 -6.05 -10.05 -12.51
N LEU A 78 -4.81 -10.45 -12.23
CA LEU A 78 -3.70 -9.54 -11.97
C LEU A 78 -3.44 -8.57 -13.14
N LEU A 79 -3.50 -9.04 -14.38
CA LEU A 79 -3.18 -8.21 -15.54
C LEU A 79 -4.25 -7.15 -15.77
N ALA A 80 -5.52 -7.50 -15.60
CA ALA A 80 -6.62 -6.54 -15.67
C ALA A 80 -6.51 -5.47 -14.57
N MET A 81 -6.24 -5.89 -13.33
CA MET A 81 -6.00 -4.97 -12.22
C MET A 81 -4.81 -4.02 -12.48
N GLN A 82 -3.72 -4.52 -13.05
CA GLN A 82 -2.55 -3.72 -13.42
C GLN A 82 -2.88 -2.69 -14.52
N LYS A 83 -3.68 -3.07 -15.52
CA LYS A 83 -4.14 -2.13 -16.56
C LYS A 83 -5.02 -1.03 -15.96
N ALA A 84 -5.93 -1.36 -15.05
CA ALA A 84 -6.73 -0.37 -14.31
C ALA A 84 -5.86 0.59 -13.49
N CYS A 85 -4.81 0.09 -12.83
CA CYS A 85 -3.88 0.95 -12.09
C CYS A 85 -3.24 2.01 -13.00
N ARG A 86 -2.80 1.63 -14.21
CA ARG A 86 -2.16 2.56 -15.16
C ARG A 86 -3.06 3.73 -15.57
N VAL A 87 -4.37 3.50 -15.70
CA VAL A 87 -5.36 4.54 -16.01
C VAL A 87 -5.42 5.60 -14.89
N LEU A 88 -5.32 5.16 -13.64
CA LEU A 88 -5.51 6.00 -12.46
C LEU A 88 -4.25 6.76 -12.05
N VAL A 89 -3.05 6.35 -12.49
CA VAL A 89 -1.78 7.07 -12.25
C VAL A 89 -1.80 8.42 -12.97
N GLY A 90 -1.25 9.45 -12.33
CA GLY A 90 -1.15 10.81 -12.87
C GLY A 90 -2.04 11.82 -12.15
N CYS A 91 -2.18 13.00 -12.76
CA CYS A 91 -2.96 14.12 -12.24
C CYS A 91 -4.39 14.06 -12.79
N HIS A 92 -5.37 13.82 -11.91
CA HIS A 92 -6.76 13.64 -12.28
C HIS A 92 -7.71 14.37 -11.32
N ASP A 93 -8.94 14.57 -11.79
CA ASP A 93 -10.06 14.95 -10.94
C ASP A 93 -10.66 13.70 -10.29
N PHE A 94 -10.34 13.49 -9.02
CA PHE A 94 -10.79 12.31 -8.27
C PHE A 94 -12.13 12.53 -7.55
N SER A 95 -13.01 13.38 -8.08
CA SER A 95 -14.34 13.61 -7.52
C SER A 95 -15.15 12.32 -7.36
N SER A 96 -15.02 11.38 -8.30
CA SER A 96 -15.67 10.05 -8.20
C SER A 96 -15.11 9.18 -7.07
N PHE A 97 -13.91 9.48 -6.59
CA PHE A 97 -13.22 8.73 -5.54
C PHE A 97 -13.18 9.52 -4.23
N ARG A 98 -14.16 10.39 -3.99
CA ARG A 98 -14.24 11.23 -2.80
C ARG A 98 -15.24 10.66 -1.79
N ALA A 99 -14.76 10.38 -0.58
CA ALA A 99 -15.63 9.98 0.52
C ALA A 99 -16.57 11.14 0.92
N ALA A 100 -17.78 10.81 1.39
CA ALA A 100 -18.81 11.79 1.75
C ALA A 100 -18.37 12.82 2.82
N GLY A 101 -17.39 12.48 3.66
CA GLY A 101 -16.83 13.35 4.69
C GLY A 101 -15.50 14.03 4.35
N CYS A 102 -15.05 13.96 3.09
CA CYS A 102 -13.76 14.55 2.69
C CYS A 102 -13.81 16.08 2.81
N GLN A 103 -12.88 16.64 3.60
CA GLN A 103 -12.79 18.09 3.85
C GLN A 103 -11.86 18.81 2.87
N ALA A 104 -11.24 18.08 1.95
CA ALA A 104 -10.27 18.65 1.04
C ALA A 104 -10.94 19.59 0.02
N LYS A 105 -10.33 20.75 -0.19
CA LYS A 105 -10.91 21.86 -0.95
C LYS A 105 -10.97 21.63 -2.46
N SER A 106 -10.07 20.80 -2.97
CA SER A 106 -10.01 20.43 -4.40
C SER A 106 -10.09 18.92 -4.54
N PRO A 107 -10.77 18.39 -5.58
CA PRO A 107 -10.75 16.97 -5.93
C PRO A 107 -9.54 16.59 -6.81
N ILE A 108 -8.77 17.57 -7.28
CA ILE A 108 -7.64 17.33 -8.18
C ILE A 108 -6.45 16.82 -7.37
N ARG A 109 -5.95 15.62 -7.69
CA ARG A 109 -4.79 15.00 -7.02
C ARG A 109 -3.85 14.39 -8.04
N THR A 110 -2.60 14.21 -7.64
CA THR A 110 -1.61 13.45 -8.41
C THR A 110 -1.29 12.15 -7.69
N LEU A 111 -1.47 11.03 -8.39
CA LEU A 111 -0.92 9.72 -8.02
C LEU A 111 0.45 9.57 -8.70
N ASP A 112 1.53 9.56 -7.93
CA ASP A 112 2.87 9.29 -8.46
C ASP A 112 3.04 7.79 -8.77
N GLU A 113 2.37 6.93 -8.01
CA GLU A 113 2.42 5.48 -8.18
C GLU A 113 1.09 4.86 -7.79
N LEU A 114 0.60 3.95 -8.63
CA LEU A 114 -0.44 3.00 -8.28
C LEU A 114 -0.11 1.70 -9.01
N CYS A 115 0.13 0.63 -8.26
CA CYS A 115 0.45 -0.66 -8.83
C CYS A 115 -0.11 -1.78 -7.98
N VAL A 116 -0.24 -2.97 -8.58
CA VAL A 116 -0.65 -4.19 -7.90
C VAL A 116 0.27 -5.33 -8.29
N SER A 117 0.72 -6.06 -7.27
CA SER A 117 1.61 -7.21 -7.40
C SER A 117 1.07 -8.38 -6.60
N GLU A 118 1.18 -9.58 -7.15
CA GLU A 118 1.03 -10.81 -6.37
C GLU A 118 2.30 -11.06 -5.56
N VAL A 119 2.13 -11.42 -4.29
CA VAL A 119 3.20 -11.70 -3.34
C VAL A 119 2.91 -13.01 -2.64
N LEU A 120 3.94 -13.62 -2.04
CA LEU A 120 3.72 -14.80 -1.21
C LEU A 120 2.80 -14.45 -0.03
N PRO A 121 1.80 -15.29 0.27
CA PRO A 121 0.94 -15.11 1.44
C PRO A 121 1.74 -15.41 2.71
N THR A 122 2.40 -14.38 3.22
CA THR A 122 3.06 -14.43 4.53
C THR A 122 2.12 -13.85 5.58
N PRO A 123 1.91 -14.51 6.73
CA PRO A 123 1.11 -13.96 7.83
C PRO A 123 1.79 -12.73 8.45
N TYR A 124 3.11 -12.65 8.29
CA TYR A 124 3.93 -11.49 8.57
C TYR A 124 3.86 -10.56 7.36
N PHE A 125 3.34 -9.36 7.53
CA PHE A 125 3.55 -8.32 6.53
C PHE A 125 5.00 -7.86 6.70
N PRO A 126 5.91 -8.12 5.73
CA PRO A 126 7.30 -7.74 5.90
C PRO A 126 7.39 -6.25 6.21
N SER A 127 8.27 -5.92 7.16
CA SER A 127 8.51 -4.53 7.51
C SER A 127 8.96 -3.76 6.26
N ILE A 128 8.74 -2.44 6.24
CA ILE A 128 9.12 -1.58 5.11
C ILE A 128 10.60 -1.76 4.74
N THR A 129 11.44 -2.01 5.74
CA THR A 129 12.87 -2.30 5.61
C THR A 129 13.14 -3.61 4.87
N GLU A 130 12.40 -4.67 5.23
CA GLU A 130 12.55 -6.00 4.59
C GLU A 130 12.11 -5.99 3.12
N ARG A 131 11.12 -5.18 2.74
CA ARG A 131 10.76 -5.03 1.32
C ARG A 131 11.80 -4.29 0.50
N ALA A 132 12.51 -3.32 1.09
CA ALA A 132 13.59 -2.62 0.39
C ALA A 132 14.79 -3.56 0.12
N GLN A 133 15.05 -4.50 1.02
CA GLN A 133 16.13 -5.49 0.90
C GLN A 133 15.78 -6.66 -0.02
N ASN A 134 14.52 -7.09 -0.09
CA ASN A 134 14.11 -8.19 -0.98
C ASN A 134 14.11 -7.84 -2.47
N ASN A 135 14.22 -6.56 -2.85
CA ASN A 135 14.46 -6.17 -4.24
C ASN A 135 15.91 -6.44 -4.71
N PHE A 136 16.81 -6.88 -3.82
CA PHE A 136 18.23 -7.14 -4.12
C PHE A 136 18.69 -8.58 -3.90
N THR A 137 17.81 -9.50 -3.50
CA THR A 137 18.23 -10.89 -3.23
C THR A 137 17.13 -11.85 -3.68
N GLU A 138 17.32 -12.48 -4.83
CA GLU A 138 16.60 -13.69 -5.25
C GLU A 138 17.08 -14.91 -4.43
N GLU A 139 16.93 -14.86 -3.10
CA GLU A 139 17.30 -15.98 -2.22
C GLU A 139 16.11 -16.29 -1.30
N ASN A 140 15.53 -17.46 -1.54
CA ASN A 140 14.32 -18.00 -0.94
C ASN A 140 14.48 -18.23 0.59
N PRO A 141 13.83 -17.46 1.49
CA PRO A 141 14.08 -17.55 2.93
C PRO A 141 13.45 -18.77 3.62
N LEU A 142 12.83 -19.68 2.86
CA LEU A 142 12.06 -20.82 3.40
C LEU A 142 12.54 -22.19 2.88
N ALA A 143 13.81 -22.32 2.50
CA ALA A 143 14.44 -23.62 2.39
C ALA A 143 14.64 -24.22 3.80
N CYS A 144 13.60 -24.80 4.38
CA CYS A 144 13.78 -25.71 5.50
C CYS A 144 14.54 -26.94 5.00
N SER A 145 15.79 -27.08 5.47
CA SER A 145 16.65 -28.23 5.24
C SER A 145 15.98 -29.52 5.69
N ASN A 146 15.54 -30.33 4.73
CA ASN A 146 15.27 -31.75 4.99
C ASN A 146 16.59 -32.51 4.92
N ASN A 147 17.35 -32.48 6.01
CA ASN A 147 18.37 -33.50 6.23
C ASN A 147 17.67 -34.75 6.80
N ALA A 148 17.25 -35.62 5.89
CA ALA A 148 17.06 -37.04 6.19
C ALA A 148 18.02 -37.81 5.28
N GLU A 149 19.14 -38.26 5.86
CA GLU A 149 20.02 -39.30 5.29
C GLU A 149 19.17 -40.59 5.12
N VAL A 150 19.30 -41.50 4.13
CA VAL A 150 20.42 -42.25 3.49
C VAL A 150 19.77 -43.07 2.31
N PRO A 151 20.42 -43.90 1.44
CA PRO A 151 21.54 -43.74 0.48
C PRO A 151 21.21 -44.14 -1.01
N ASP A 152 22.13 -43.73 -1.91
CA ASP A 152 22.71 -44.40 -3.11
C ASP A 152 21.94 -44.78 -4.40
N SER A 153 22.27 -44.00 -5.47
CA SER A 153 22.73 -44.41 -6.83
C SER A 153 21.70 -44.74 -7.96
N PRO A 154 22.07 -44.73 -9.27
CA PRO A 154 22.28 -43.54 -10.13
C PRO A 154 21.60 -43.62 -11.54
N SER A 155 21.75 -42.56 -12.35
CA SER A 155 21.45 -42.41 -13.82
C SER A 155 19.96 -42.25 -14.21
N THR A 156 19.51 -41.36 -15.11
CA THR A 156 20.00 -41.03 -16.47
C THR A 156 19.36 -39.70 -16.94
N ALA A 157 20.03 -39.01 -17.86
CA ALA A 157 19.61 -37.76 -18.51
C ALA A 157 18.20 -37.76 -19.13
N ASN A 158 17.53 -36.60 -19.19
CA ASN A 158 17.10 -35.97 -20.45
C ASN A 158 16.54 -34.56 -20.27
N HIS A 159 16.71 -33.81 -21.35
CA HIS A 159 16.29 -32.45 -21.65
C HIS A 159 14.76 -32.27 -21.66
N ASP A 160 14.36 -31.00 -21.60
CA ASP A 160 13.12 -30.39 -22.14
C ASP A 160 11.86 -30.28 -21.26
N ARG A 161 11.45 -28.99 -21.13
CA ARG A 161 10.09 -28.40 -21.19
C ARG A 161 9.42 -27.96 -19.90
N LEU A 162 9.15 -26.65 -19.90
CA LEU A 162 8.07 -25.97 -19.18
C LEU A 162 6.75 -26.69 -19.46
N ASP A 163 6.20 -27.36 -18.46
CA ASP A 163 4.82 -27.85 -18.49
C ASP A 163 4.06 -27.40 -17.25
N GLY A 164 2.84 -26.94 -17.51
CA GLY A 164 2.02 -26.14 -16.62
C GLY A 164 1.57 -26.82 -15.34
N PHE A 165 1.19 -25.98 -14.38
CA PHE A 165 0.45 -26.35 -13.17
C PHE A 165 -0.93 -26.91 -13.53
N ASN A 166 -0.98 -28.16 -13.99
CA ASN A 166 -2.21 -28.92 -14.13
C ASN A 166 -2.15 -30.14 -13.22
N GLY A 167 -2.93 -30.07 -12.14
CA GLY A 167 -3.48 -31.20 -11.39
C GLY A 167 -2.54 -32.32 -10.97
N ALA A 168 -1.82 -32.15 -9.85
CA ALA A 168 -1.18 -33.27 -9.17
C ALA A 168 -1.23 -33.10 -7.65
N GLY A 169 -1.95 -34.01 -6.98
CA GLY A 169 -1.76 -34.34 -5.57
C GLY A 169 -2.43 -33.42 -4.55
N GLN A 170 -3.76 -33.52 -4.39
CA GLN A 170 -4.42 -33.01 -3.18
C GLN A 170 -4.11 -33.98 -2.02
N GLY A 171 -2.87 -33.94 -1.52
CA GLY A 171 -2.45 -34.71 -0.35
C GLY A 171 -3.29 -34.34 0.88
N PHE A 172 -3.55 -35.33 1.74
CA PHE A 172 -4.22 -35.10 3.02
C PHE A 172 -3.48 -34.00 3.82
N GLY A 173 -4.20 -32.97 4.26
CA GLY A 173 -3.65 -31.86 5.03
C GLY A 173 -3.11 -30.67 4.21
N VAL A 174 -3.16 -30.71 2.87
CA VAL A 174 -2.75 -29.56 2.04
C VAL A 174 -3.85 -28.48 2.07
N ARG A 175 -3.59 -27.38 2.80
CA ARG A 175 -4.44 -26.18 2.73
C ARG A 175 -4.18 -25.46 1.41
N ARG A 176 -5.23 -25.24 0.62
CA ARG A 176 -5.17 -24.30 -0.51
C ARG A 176 -4.87 -22.92 0.08
N ARG A 177 -3.76 -22.31 -0.34
CA ARG A 177 -3.37 -20.98 0.12
C ARG A 177 -4.10 -19.94 -0.73
N HIS A 178 -4.58 -18.89 -0.08
CA HIS A 178 -5.05 -17.70 -0.79
C HIS A 178 -3.91 -17.08 -1.58
N ARG A 179 -4.22 -16.57 -2.77
CA ARG A 179 -3.32 -15.70 -3.51
C ARG A 179 -3.29 -14.35 -2.80
N CYS A 180 -2.10 -13.80 -2.57
CA CYS A 180 -1.95 -12.54 -1.85
C CYS A 180 -1.56 -11.44 -2.82
N PHE A 181 -2.33 -10.36 -2.84
CA PHE A 181 -2.06 -9.19 -3.66
C PHE A 181 -1.80 -7.98 -2.77
N VAL A 182 -0.86 -7.15 -3.19
CA VAL A 182 -0.60 -5.86 -2.56
C VAL A 182 -0.78 -4.77 -3.59
N VAL A 183 -1.71 -3.85 -3.32
CA VAL A 183 -1.83 -2.58 -4.06
C VAL A 183 -0.96 -1.55 -3.36
N THR A 184 -0.03 -0.94 -4.08
CA THR A 184 0.80 0.16 -3.59
C THR A 184 0.30 1.46 -4.19
N ALA A 185 0.04 2.46 -3.36
CA ALA A 185 -0.33 3.81 -3.78
C ALA A 185 0.65 4.82 -3.19
N ARG A 186 1.23 5.67 -4.02
CA ARG A 186 2.17 6.72 -3.59
C ARG A 186 1.73 8.06 -4.15
N ALA A 187 1.73 9.06 -3.28
CA ALA A 187 1.46 10.44 -3.66
C ALA A 187 2.29 11.39 -2.81
N ARG A 188 2.96 12.32 -3.47
CA ARG A 188 3.64 13.45 -2.86
C ARG A 188 2.66 14.60 -2.60
N SER A 189 2.74 15.18 -1.42
CA SER A 189 2.18 16.51 -1.19
C SER A 189 3.16 17.55 -1.75
N PHE A 190 2.80 18.19 -2.85
CA PHE A 190 3.57 19.34 -3.32
C PHE A 190 3.22 20.58 -2.48
N LEU A 191 4.24 21.26 -1.96
CA LEU A 191 4.16 22.69 -1.68
C LEU A 191 4.63 23.41 -2.95
N TYR A 192 3.90 24.42 -3.40
CA TYR A 192 4.43 25.29 -4.44
C TYR A 192 5.47 26.22 -3.80
N HIS A 193 6.73 25.81 -3.78
CA HIS A 193 7.86 26.71 -3.63
C HIS A 193 8.77 26.57 -4.85
N GLN A 194 8.29 27.11 -5.98
CA GLN A 194 9.06 27.82 -7.01
C GLN A 194 8.19 27.94 -8.27
N MET A 195 7.33 28.96 -8.35
CA MET A 195 7.19 29.84 -9.53
C MET A 195 6.53 31.13 -9.06
N ALA A 196 7.33 32.10 -8.64
CA ALA A 196 6.91 33.50 -8.65
C ALA A 196 8.02 34.30 -9.31
N ASN A 197 8.02 34.21 -10.63
CA ASN A 197 8.46 35.31 -11.48
C ASN A 197 7.73 36.59 -10.98
N PRO A 198 8.40 37.70 -10.61
CA PRO A 198 7.79 38.81 -9.87
C PRO A 198 6.72 39.65 -10.62
N LEU A 199 6.21 39.19 -11.76
CA LEU A 199 5.42 40.02 -12.68
C LEU A 199 4.04 39.45 -13.07
N ALA A 200 3.66 38.28 -12.58
CA ALA A 200 2.32 37.73 -12.82
C ALA A 200 1.34 38.10 -11.68
N ILE A 201 1.20 39.39 -11.39
CA ILE A 201 0.12 39.92 -10.55
C ILE A 201 -0.76 40.79 -11.44
N PHE A 202 -1.59 40.18 -12.28
CA PHE A 202 -2.81 40.82 -12.78
C PHE A 202 -3.82 39.76 -13.25
N GLY A 203 -4.96 39.70 -12.56
CA GLY A 203 -6.22 39.15 -13.06
C GLY A 203 -6.56 37.72 -12.63
N ASP A 204 -7.19 37.53 -11.46
CA ASP A 204 -8.64 37.27 -11.38
C ASP A 204 -9.10 37.19 -9.91
N VAL A 205 -10.28 37.76 -9.59
CA VAL A 205 -10.68 38.28 -8.26
C VAL A 205 -11.27 37.20 -7.32
N HIS A 206 -11.04 35.91 -7.59
CA HIS A 206 -11.52 34.83 -6.71
C HIS A 206 -10.44 33.79 -6.35
N GLY A 207 -9.16 34.18 -6.45
CA GLY A 207 -7.98 33.37 -6.13
C GLY A 207 -7.96 32.76 -4.72
N LYS A 208 -8.68 31.66 -4.54
CA LYS A 208 -8.48 30.69 -3.46
C LYS A 208 -7.71 29.50 -4.04
N VAL A 209 -6.39 29.65 -4.11
CA VAL A 209 -5.48 28.57 -4.49
C VAL A 209 -5.48 27.49 -3.39
N CYS A 210 -5.51 26.24 -3.84
CA CYS A 210 -5.91 25.06 -3.09
C CYS A 210 -4.94 24.71 -1.96
N LEU A 211 -5.48 24.40 -0.79
CA LEU A 211 -4.77 23.74 0.31
C LEU A 211 -5.23 22.27 0.30
N TRP A 212 -4.32 21.32 0.56
CA TRP A 212 -4.47 19.85 0.61
C TRP A 212 -4.20 19.08 -0.71
N PRO A 213 -2.93 18.78 -1.10
CA PRO A 213 -2.62 18.08 -2.34
C PRO A 213 -2.44 16.55 -2.21
N THR A 214 -2.49 15.95 -1.02
CA THR A 214 -2.24 14.51 -0.84
C THR A 214 -3.50 13.67 -0.96
N ILE A 215 -3.33 12.42 -1.39
CA ILE A 215 -4.38 11.40 -1.38
C ILE A 215 -4.70 10.99 0.05
N GLU A 216 -6.00 10.96 0.37
CA GLU A 216 -6.48 10.51 1.67
C GLU A 216 -6.59 8.98 1.71
N PHE A 217 -6.44 8.41 2.90
CA PHE A 217 -6.59 6.96 3.13
C PHE A 217 -7.96 6.43 2.67
N SER A 218 -9.00 7.26 2.77
CA SER A 218 -10.36 6.97 2.28
C SER A 218 -10.40 6.85 0.75
N GLN A 219 -9.68 7.71 0.04
CA GLN A 219 -9.56 7.71 -1.42
C GLN A 219 -8.79 6.48 -1.91
N VAL A 220 -7.73 6.05 -1.22
CA VAL A 220 -7.03 4.79 -1.52
C VAL A 220 -7.99 3.61 -1.50
N ARG A 221 -8.89 3.53 -0.52
CA ARG A 221 -9.87 2.43 -0.40
C ARG A 221 -10.89 2.43 -1.53
N LEU A 222 -11.25 3.59 -2.06
CA LEU A 222 -12.14 3.70 -3.23
C LEU A 222 -11.44 3.25 -4.51
N LEU A 223 -10.18 3.64 -4.69
CA LEU A 223 -9.34 3.18 -5.82
C LEU A 223 -9.17 1.66 -5.78
N VAL A 224 -8.85 1.10 -4.62
CA VAL A 224 -8.72 -0.36 -4.41
C VAL A 224 -10.03 -1.08 -4.70
N GLY A 225 -11.18 -0.52 -4.31
CA GLY A 225 -12.49 -1.07 -4.62
C GLY A 225 -12.73 -1.22 -6.13
N VAL A 226 -12.39 -0.19 -6.91
CA VAL A 226 -12.48 -0.24 -8.38
C VAL A 226 -11.50 -1.25 -8.96
N ILE A 227 -10.25 -1.27 -8.49
CA ILE A 227 -9.24 -2.25 -8.93
C ILE A 227 -9.72 -3.68 -8.65
N LYS A 228 -10.31 -3.96 -7.48
CA LYS A 228 -10.90 -5.27 -7.15
C LYS A 228 -12.00 -5.63 -8.14
N CYS A 229 -12.94 -4.72 -8.41
CA CYS A 229 -14.03 -4.97 -9.37
C CYS A 229 -13.52 -5.26 -10.78
N VAL A 230 -12.42 -4.63 -11.20
CA VAL A 230 -11.77 -5.00 -12.48
C VAL A 230 -11.16 -6.39 -12.40
N GLY A 231 -10.50 -6.72 -11.28
CA GLY A 231 -9.91 -8.04 -11.07
C GLY A 231 -10.92 -9.18 -11.03
N THR A 232 -12.14 -8.94 -10.52
CA THR A 232 -13.24 -9.91 -10.54
C THR A 232 -14.02 -9.94 -11.85
N GLY A 233 -13.74 -9.02 -12.78
CA GLY A 233 -14.44 -8.91 -14.06
C GLY A 233 -15.79 -8.16 -14.00
N ASP A 234 -16.14 -7.59 -12.84
CA ASP A 234 -17.35 -6.76 -12.67
C ASP A 234 -17.25 -5.41 -13.40
N LEU A 235 -16.03 -4.94 -13.62
CA LEU A 235 -15.73 -3.73 -14.38
C LEU A 235 -14.66 -4.01 -15.44
N THR A 236 -14.76 -3.31 -16.57
CA THR A 236 -13.68 -3.29 -17.57
C THR A 236 -12.70 -2.16 -17.29
N VAL A 237 -11.52 -2.21 -17.91
CA VAL A 237 -10.55 -1.09 -17.84
C VAL A 237 -11.13 0.20 -18.42
N SER A 238 -11.99 0.11 -19.46
CA SER A 238 -12.66 1.29 -20.03
C SER A 238 -13.69 1.90 -19.04
N ASP A 239 -14.31 1.06 -18.20
CA ASP A 239 -15.18 1.57 -17.15
C ASP A 239 -14.41 2.39 -16.11
N VAL A 240 -13.14 2.08 -15.85
CA VAL A 240 -12.30 2.89 -14.94
C VAL A 240 -12.13 4.31 -15.48
N GLU A 241 -11.83 4.45 -16.77
CA GLU A 241 -11.75 5.77 -17.43
C GLU A 241 -13.09 6.50 -17.38
N ARG A 242 -14.19 5.78 -17.63
CA ARG A 242 -15.55 6.34 -17.55
C ARG A 242 -15.88 6.84 -16.15
N ILE A 243 -15.56 6.07 -15.11
CA ILE A 243 -15.78 6.45 -13.70
C ILE A 243 -14.95 7.68 -13.34
N LEU A 244 -13.68 7.71 -13.74
CA LEU A 244 -12.79 8.85 -13.50
C LEU A 244 -13.33 10.12 -14.17
N ASN A 245 -13.78 10.01 -15.41
CA ASN A 245 -14.33 11.14 -16.18
C ASN A 245 -15.73 11.58 -15.72
N ALA A 246 -16.50 10.69 -15.08
CA ALA A 246 -17.86 11.01 -14.62
C ALA A 246 -17.88 12.03 -13.47
N LYS A 247 -16.78 12.16 -12.70
CA LYS A 247 -16.59 13.13 -11.62
C LYS A 247 -17.73 13.16 -10.59
N THR A 248 -18.32 12.00 -10.31
CA THR A 248 -19.47 11.85 -9.42
C THR A 248 -19.28 10.70 -8.43
N VAL A 249 -19.62 10.95 -7.17
CA VAL A 249 -19.41 10.03 -6.05
C VAL A 249 -20.19 8.71 -6.21
N THR A 250 -21.32 8.73 -6.91
CA THR A 250 -22.15 7.54 -7.18
C THR A 250 -21.56 6.58 -8.21
N ALA A 251 -20.54 6.99 -8.99
CA ALA A 251 -19.98 6.16 -10.05
C ALA A 251 -18.97 5.12 -9.55
N ALA A 252 -18.43 5.28 -8.33
CA ALA A 252 -17.37 4.40 -7.84
C ALA A 252 -17.91 3.12 -7.16
N SER A 253 -17.15 2.04 -7.32
CA SER A 253 -17.31 0.76 -6.63
C SER A 253 -17.36 0.91 -5.10
N PRO A 254 -17.89 -0.10 -4.37
CA PRO A 254 -17.90 -0.09 -2.92
C PRO A 254 -16.51 0.15 -2.34
N MET A 255 -16.44 1.00 -1.31
CA MET A 255 -15.21 1.32 -0.61
C MET A 255 -14.63 0.05 0.03
N ALA A 256 -13.38 -0.29 -0.31
CA ALA A 256 -12.68 -1.43 0.26
C ALA A 256 -12.64 -1.34 1.79
N PRO A 257 -12.66 -2.45 2.57
CA PRO A 257 -12.55 -2.42 4.04
C PRO A 257 -11.27 -1.73 4.56
N ALA A 258 -11.26 -1.31 5.81
CA ALA A 258 -10.08 -0.65 6.40
C ALA A 258 -8.97 -1.63 6.80
N CYS A 259 -9.30 -2.89 7.14
CA CYS A 259 -8.37 -3.90 7.66
C CYS A 259 -7.22 -4.27 6.71
N GLY A 260 -7.37 -4.04 5.42
CA GLY A 260 -6.31 -4.26 4.43
C GLY A 260 -5.37 -3.07 4.24
N LEU A 261 -5.69 -1.89 4.78
CA LEU A 261 -4.96 -0.65 4.50
C LEU A 261 -3.86 -0.39 5.54
N TYR A 262 -2.65 -0.11 5.04
CA TYR A 262 -1.48 0.20 5.84
C TYR A 262 -0.84 1.50 5.33
N LEU A 263 -0.50 2.41 6.24
CA LEU A 263 0.43 3.48 5.94
C LEU A 263 1.84 2.89 5.98
N GLY A 264 2.52 2.89 4.84
CA GLY A 264 3.90 2.46 4.71
C GLY A 264 4.84 3.51 5.26
N ASN A 265 5.17 4.52 4.47
CA ASN A 265 6.09 5.56 4.91
C ASN A 265 5.53 6.95 4.68
N VAL A 266 6.03 7.88 5.49
CA VAL A 266 5.91 9.32 5.27
C VAL A 266 7.32 9.89 5.20
N ASN A 267 7.79 10.19 3.99
CA ASN A 267 9.08 10.85 3.83
C ASN A 267 8.89 12.35 4.04
N TYR A 268 9.76 12.97 4.82
CA TYR A 268 9.85 14.42 4.94
C TYR A 268 11.22 14.84 4.41
N ASP A 269 11.24 15.83 3.52
CA ASP A 269 12.49 16.47 3.14
C ASP A 269 12.92 17.35 4.31
N LEU A 270 13.84 16.84 5.12
CA LEU A 270 14.46 17.59 6.20
C LEU A 270 15.51 18.55 5.59
N PRO A 271 15.49 19.84 5.94
CA PRO A 271 16.52 20.80 5.52
C PRO A 271 17.89 20.50 6.11
#